data_AF-A0A919I6B0-F1
#
_entry.id   AF-A0A919I6B0-F1
#
_cell.length_a   1.000
_cell.length_b   1.000
_cell.length_c   1.000
_cell.angle_alpha   90.00
_cell.angle_beta   90.00
_cell.angle_gamma   90.00
#
_symmetry.space_group_name_H-M   'P 1'
#
loop_
_entity.id
_entity.type
_entity.pdbx_description
1 polymer ?
#
loop_
_entity_poly.entity_id
_entity_poly.type
_entity_poly.pdbx_seq_one_letter_code
_entity_poly.pdbx_strand_id
1 'polypeptide(L)'
;MKKVMLFYFVISALVFSCSKETVKTPGQVAADQISSVVSKESITYVVINELVGSYSSSTAPQKFTLSGEFIVTPSNTSSPVYYDLDRLDRFAVGTATLGQTTITALFVYLE
;
A
#
# COMPACT_ATOMS: atom_id res chain seq x y z
N MET A 1 53.81 6.09 32.23
CA MET A 1 52.92 4.92 32.28
C MET A 1 51.47 5.38 32.10
N LYS A 2 50.92 5.28 30.88
CA LYS A 2 49.50 5.51 30.59
C LYS A 2 49.08 4.57 29.45
N LYS A 3 48.38 3.49 29.81
CA LYS A 3 47.58 2.63 28.90
C LYS A 3 46.26 2.45 29.66
N VAL A 4 45.26 3.29 29.39
CA VAL A 4 44.17 2.99 28.44
C VAL A 4 43.79 1.51 28.51
N MET A 5 42.73 1.20 29.25
CA MET A 5 41.78 0.17 28.85
C MET A 5 40.43 0.48 29.49
N LEU A 6 39.77 1.43 28.83
CA LEU A 6 38.36 1.74 28.92
C LEU A 6 37.57 0.57 28.29
N PHE A 7 37.65 -0.63 28.88
CA PHE A 7 37.10 -1.87 28.29
C PHE A 7 35.80 -2.34 28.96
N TYR A 8 35.04 -1.44 29.59
CA TYR A 8 33.76 -1.77 30.22
C TYR A 8 32.54 -1.14 29.55
N PHE A 9 32.70 -0.42 28.43
CA PHE A 9 31.59 0.32 27.80
C PHE A 9 31.13 -0.22 26.43
N VAL A 10 31.60 -1.39 26.00
CA VAL A 10 31.27 -1.93 24.66
C VAL A 10 30.20 -3.03 24.71
N ILE A 11 29.81 -3.52 25.89
CA ILE A 11 28.86 -4.66 25.97
C ILE A 11 27.40 -4.20 26.13
N SER A 12 27.13 -2.97 26.60
CA SER A 12 25.74 -2.49 26.76
C SER A 12 25.09 -1.93 25.48
N ALA A 13 25.82 -1.82 24.37
CA ALA A 13 25.27 -1.33 23.10
C ALA A 13 24.71 -2.45 22.19
N LEU A 14 25.02 -3.72 22.48
CA LEU A 14 24.52 -4.85 21.67
C LEU A 14 23.13 -5.36 22.09
N VAL A 15 22.53 -4.79 23.13
CA VAL A 15 21.20 -5.21 23.63
C VAL A 15 20.04 -4.39 23.02
N PHE A 16 20.33 -3.36 22.21
CA PHE A 16 19.31 -2.44 21.68
C PHE A 16 19.12 -2.43 20.16
N SER A 17 19.71 -3.38 19.43
CA SER A 17 19.43 -3.50 17.98
C SER A 17 18.87 -4.86 17.60
N CYS A 18 18.08 -5.47 18.49
CA CYS A 18 16.94 -6.27 18.04
C CYS A 18 15.85 -5.30 17.54
N SER A 19 16.15 -4.54 16.48
CA SER A 19 15.09 -4.05 15.62
C SER A 19 14.48 -5.32 15.08
N LYS A 20 13.34 -5.75 15.64
CA LYS A 20 12.52 -6.78 15.01
C LYS A 20 12.31 -6.24 13.60
N GLU A 21 13.00 -6.80 12.61
CA GLU A 21 12.56 -6.71 11.24
C GLU A 21 11.18 -7.32 11.25
N THR A 22 10.16 -6.47 11.36
CA THR A 22 8.79 -6.88 11.22
C THR A 22 8.68 -7.28 9.76
N VAL A 23 8.69 -8.59 9.51
CA VAL A 23 8.53 -9.16 8.17
C VAL A 23 7.21 -8.60 7.64
N LYS A 24 7.28 -7.81 6.57
CA LYS A 24 6.11 -7.19 5.96
C LYS A 24 5.25 -8.28 5.30
N THR A 25 3.93 -8.14 5.41
CA THR A 25 3.01 -8.97 4.62
C THR A 25 3.15 -8.63 3.12
N PRO A 26 2.78 -9.54 2.20
CA PRO A 26 2.72 -9.23 0.78
C PRO A 26 1.90 -7.96 0.49
N GLY A 27 0.75 -7.79 1.16
CA GLY A 27 -0.11 -6.62 1.05
C GLY A 27 0.55 -5.33 1.55
N GLN A 28 1.37 -5.39 2.61
CA GLN A 28 2.17 -4.24 3.04
C GLN A 28 3.26 -3.86 2.03
N VAL A 29 3.91 -4.85 1.41
CA VAL A 29 4.89 -4.59 0.33
C VAL A 29 4.19 -3.97 -0.88
N ALA A 30 3.03 -4.49 -1.26
CA ALA A 30 2.20 -3.93 -2.32
C ALA A 30 1.75 -2.50 -2.01
N ALA A 31 1.30 -2.23 -0.78
CA ALA A 31 0.91 -0.89 -0.35
C ALA A 31 2.06 0.11 -0.46
N ASP A 32 3.28 -0.27 -0.10
CA ASP A 32 4.48 0.57 -0.25
C ASP A 32 4.77 0.89 -1.72
N GLN A 33 4.68 -0.13 -2.59
CA GLN A 33 4.89 0.04 -4.04
C GLN A 33 3.84 0.97 -4.66
N ILE A 34 2.57 0.73 -4.35
CA ILE A 34 1.45 1.57 -4.80
C ILE A 34 1.61 2.98 -4.25
N SER A 35 1.92 3.14 -2.96
CA SER A 35 2.12 4.45 -2.32
C SER A 35 3.20 5.27 -3.02
N SER A 36 4.32 4.63 -3.38
CA SER A 36 5.40 5.27 -4.12
C SER A 36 4.94 5.81 -5.48
N VAL A 37 4.21 4.99 -6.25
CA VAL A 37 3.69 5.36 -7.57
C VAL A 37 2.63 6.46 -7.47
N VAL A 38 1.66 6.28 -6.58
CA VAL A 38 0.57 7.23 -6.32
C VAL A 38 1.10 8.60 -5.93
N SER A 39 2.11 8.64 -5.04
CA SER A 39 2.73 9.90 -4.62
C SER A 39 3.51 10.56 -5.74
N LYS A 40 4.29 9.77 -6.51
CA LYS A 40 5.10 10.26 -7.62
C LYS A 40 4.24 10.85 -8.73
N GLU A 41 3.12 10.22 -9.04
CA GLU A 41 2.24 10.59 -10.15
C GLU A 41 1.03 11.43 -9.72
N SER A 42 0.92 11.77 -8.44
CA SER A 42 -0.19 12.55 -7.87
C SER A 42 -1.58 11.95 -8.16
N ILE A 43 -1.67 10.61 -8.11
CA ILE A 43 -2.90 9.88 -8.40
C ILE A 43 -3.87 10.01 -7.22
N THR A 44 -5.13 10.28 -7.50
CA THR A 44 -6.17 10.43 -6.45
C THR A 44 -7.40 9.56 -6.68
N TYR A 45 -7.45 8.83 -7.79
CA TYR A 45 -8.56 7.97 -8.18
C TYR A 45 -8.07 6.53 -8.41
N VAL A 46 -8.94 5.58 -8.09
CA VAL A 46 -8.71 4.15 -8.30
C VAL A 46 -9.87 3.52 -9.07
N VAL A 47 -9.56 2.50 -9.85
CA VAL A 47 -10.50 1.56 -10.46
C VAL A 47 -10.13 0.17 -9.92
N ILE A 48 -11.05 -0.44 -9.18
CA ILE A 48 -10.85 -1.79 -8.63
C ILE A 48 -11.48 -2.79 -9.58
N ASN A 49 -10.71 -3.79 -9.99
CA ASN A 49 -11.18 -4.96 -10.72
C ASN A 49 -11.03 -6.17 -9.79
N GLU A 50 -12.12 -6.80 -9.41
CA GLU A 50 -12.11 -8.01 -8.59
C GLU A 50 -12.55 -9.20 -9.42
N LEU A 51 -11.83 -10.30 -9.27
CA LEU A 51 -12.32 -11.62 -9.62
C LEU A 51 -12.95 -12.24 -8.36
N VAL A 52 -14.19 -12.71 -8.45
CA VAL A 52 -14.87 -13.42 -7.36
C VAL A 52 -15.44 -14.71 -7.93
N GLY A 53 -14.68 -15.79 -7.79
CA GLY A 53 -14.98 -17.07 -8.42
C GLY A 53 -14.95 -16.95 -9.96
N SER A 54 -16.09 -17.19 -10.61
CA SER A 54 -16.22 -17.07 -12.07
C SER A 54 -16.70 -15.68 -12.55
N TYR A 55 -16.91 -14.73 -11.63
CA TYR A 55 -17.39 -13.39 -11.95
C TYR A 55 -16.25 -12.37 -11.89
N SER A 56 -16.25 -11.41 -12.81
CA SER A 56 -15.39 -10.22 -12.74
C SER A 56 -16.27 -8.99 -12.51
N SER A 57 -15.90 -8.17 -11.53
CA SER A 57 -16.52 -6.88 -11.25
C SER A 57 -15.48 -5.76 -11.40
N SER A 58 -15.91 -4.60 -11.89
CA SER A 58 -15.06 -3.41 -11.99
C SER A 58 -15.81 -2.20 -11.45
N THR A 59 -15.16 -1.42 -10.59
CA THR A 59 -15.76 -0.19 -10.05
C THR A 59 -15.62 0.97 -11.04
N ALA A 60 -16.52 1.94 -10.97
CA ALA A 60 -16.25 3.25 -11.59
C ALA A 60 -15.02 3.92 -10.91
N PRO A 61 -14.34 4.86 -11.59
CA PRO A 61 -13.25 5.62 -10.96
C PRO A 61 -13.75 6.38 -9.74
N GLN A 62 -13.08 6.18 -8.61
CA GLN A 62 -13.47 6.78 -7.33
C GLN A 62 -12.25 7.20 -6.53
N LYS A 63 -12.43 8.17 -5.62
CA LYS A 63 -11.35 8.57 -4.71
C LYS A 63 -10.97 7.41 -3.79
N PHE A 64 -9.72 7.38 -3.38
CA PHE A 64 -9.25 6.35 -2.45
C PHE A 64 -8.17 6.88 -1.50
N THR A 65 -7.91 6.11 -0.46
CA THR A 65 -6.73 6.25 0.40
C THR A 65 -6.07 4.88 0.58
N LEU A 66 -4.80 4.88 0.98
CA LEU A 66 -4.11 3.68 1.46
C LEU A 66 -4.10 3.68 2.99
N SER A 67 -4.42 2.54 3.60
CA SER A 67 -4.43 2.35 5.05
C SER A 67 -3.82 1.00 5.40
N GLY A 68 -2.52 0.98 5.68
CA GLY A 68 -1.78 -0.28 5.85
C GLY A 68 -1.80 -1.06 4.54
N GLU A 69 -2.26 -2.30 4.59
CA GLU A 69 -2.41 -3.19 3.41
C GLU A 69 -3.74 -3.04 2.68
N PHE A 70 -4.54 -2.00 2.99
CA PHE A 70 -5.85 -1.80 2.38
C PHE A 70 -5.89 -0.58 1.46
N ILE A 71 -6.56 -0.73 0.32
CA ILE A 71 -7.14 0.40 -0.42
C ILE A 71 -8.52 0.67 0.15
N VAL A 72 -8.78 1.92 0.54
CA VAL A 72 -10.04 2.33 1.15
C VAL A 72 -10.76 3.27 0.21
N THR A 73 -11.97 2.93 -0.20
CA THR A 73 -12.83 3.82 -1.01
C THR A 73 -14.02 4.31 -0.20
N PRO A 74 -14.47 5.56 -0.40
CA PRO A 74 -15.68 6.05 0.23
C PRO A 74 -16.88 5.31 -0.34
N SER A 75 -17.84 4.96 0.52
CA SER A 75 -19.12 4.37 0.10
C SER A 75 -20.24 5.38 0.22
N ASN A 76 -21.26 5.22 -0.63
CA ASN A 76 -22.50 5.98 -0.57
C ASN A 76 -23.41 5.52 0.59
N THR A 77 -23.11 4.38 1.23
CA THR A 77 -23.93 3.73 2.27
C THR A 77 -23.32 3.80 3.67
N SER A 78 -22.57 4.87 3.96
CA SER A 78 -22.02 5.24 5.28
C SER A 78 -20.78 4.49 5.78
N SER A 79 -20.44 3.31 5.25
CA SER A 79 -19.23 2.57 5.65
C SER A 79 -18.24 2.46 4.49
N PRO A 80 -16.98 2.88 4.63
CA PRO A 80 -15.99 2.74 3.58
C PRO A 80 -15.79 1.28 3.17
N VAL A 81 -15.42 1.07 1.90
CA VAL A 81 -15.09 -0.26 1.38
C VAL A 81 -13.57 -0.44 1.46
N TYR A 82 -13.16 -1.60 1.97
CA TYR A 82 -11.76 -1.96 2.14
C TYR A 82 -11.42 -3.09 1.18
N TYR A 83 -10.39 -2.86 0.36
CA TYR A 83 -9.85 -3.83 -0.58
C TYR A 83 -8.48 -4.27 -0.09
N ASP A 84 -8.36 -5.56 0.18
CA ASP A 84 -7.16 -6.18 0.74
C ASP A 84 -6.09 -6.36 -0.34
N LEU A 85 -4.90 -5.79 -0.12
CA LEU A 85 -3.77 -5.90 -1.05
C LEU A 85 -3.01 -7.22 -0.91
N ASP A 86 -3.30 -8.06 0.08
CA ASP A 86 -2.84 -9.46 0.06
C ASP A 86 -3.44 -10.24 -1.12
N ARG A 87 -4.58 -9.77 -1.65
CA ARG A 87 -5.25 -10.32 -2.85
C ARG A 87 -4.78 -9.70 -4.15
N LEU A 88 -3.75 -8.84 -4.11
CA LEU A 88 -3.28 -8.14 -5.30
C LEU A 88 -2.62 -9.11 -6.30
N ASP A 89 -3.20 -9.23 -7.49
CA ASP A 89 -2.54 -9.83 -8.64
C ASP A 89 -1.58 -8.83 -9.28
N ARG A 90 -2.10 -7.65 -9.64
CA ARG A 90 -1.31 -6.58 -10.28
C ARG A 90 -1.95 -5.21 -10.13
N PHE A 91 -1.14 -4.17 -10.38
CA PHE A 91 -1.63 -2.80 -10.53
C PHE A 91 -0.98 -2.09 -11.72
N ALA A 92 -1.65 -1.07 -12.24
CA ALA A 92 -1.15 -0.22 -13.31
C ALA A 92 -1.64 1.21 -13.13
N VAL A 93 -0.94 2.17 -13.74
CA VAL A 93 -1.45 3.54 -13.89
C VAL A 93 -1.98 3.70 -15.30
N GLY A 94 -3.15 4.32 -15.43
CA GLY A 94 -3.76 4.59 -16.72
C GLY A 94 -4.73 5.74 -16.67
N THR A 95 -5.44 5.95 -17.77
CA THR A 95 -6.50 6.96 -17.86
C THR A 95 -7.88 6.32 -17.73
N ALA A 96 -8.78 7.00 -17.03
CA ALA A 96 -10.18 6.60 -16.88
C ALA A 96 -11.10 7.80 -17.10
N THR A 97 -12.35 7.54 -17.46
CA THR A 97 -13.37 8.59 -17.67
C THR A 97 -14.27 8.69 -16.44
N LEU A 98 -14.36 9.89 -15.87
CA LEU A 98 -15.29 10.23 -14.80
C LEU A 98 -16.26 11.32 -15.31
N GLY A 99 -17.46 10.90 -15.69
CA GLY A 99 -18.42 11.76 -16.38
C GLY A 99 -17.91 12.14 -17.78
N GLN A 100 -17.58 13.41 -18.00
CA GLN A 100 -17.00 13.90 -19.25
C GLN A 100 -15.49 14.20 -19.16
N THR A 101 -14.88 13.94 -18.00
CA THR A 101 -13.47 14.26 -17.73
C THR A 101 -12.62 13.02 -17.82
N THR A 102 -11.46 13.13 -18.47
CA THR A 102 -10.41 12.09 -18.43
C THR A 102 -9.48 12.38 -17.25
N ILE A 103 -9.24 11.37 -16.43
CA ILE A 103 -8.39 11.43 -15.23
C ILE A 103 -7.34 10.34 -15.26
N THR A 104 -6.21 10.58 -14.58
CA THR A 104 -5.25 9.52 -14.27
C THR A 104 -5.75 8.74 -13.05
N ALA A 105 -5.79 7.41 -13.17
CA ALA A 105 -6.27 6.51 -12.14
C ALA A 105 -5.32 5.33 -11.94
N LEU A 106 -5.30 4.82 -10.71
CA LEU A 106 -4.69 3.55 -10.36
C LEU A 106 -5.67 2.42 -10.71
N PHE A 107 -5.27 1.49 -11.55
CA PHE A 107 -6.02 0.28 -11.84
C PHE A 107 -5.47 -0.84 -10.98
N VAL A 108 -6.32 -1.46 -10.18
CA VAL A 108 -5.96 -2.53 -9.24
C VAL A 108 -6.74 -3.77 -9.62
N TYR A 109 -6.05 -4.91 -9.68
CA TYR A 109 -6.62 -6.20 -10.03
C TYR A 109 -6.43 -7.15 -8.86
N LEU A 110 -7.53 -7.65 -8.30
CA LEU A 110 -7.58 -8.51 -7.12
C LEU A 110 -8.15 -9.89 -7.46
N GLU A 111 -7.58 -10.95 -6.87
CA GLU A 111 -8.03 -12.35 -6.98
C GLU A 111 -8.71 -12.85 -5.70
#